data_AF-A0A0G1KAG2-F1
#
_entry.id   AF-A0A0G1KAG2-F1
#
_cell.length_a   1.000
_cell.length_b   1.000
_cell.length_c   1.000
_cell.angle_alpha   90.00
_cell.angle_beta   90.00
_cell.angle_gamma   90.00
#
_symmetry.space_group_name_H-M   'P 1'
#
loop_
_entity.id
_entity.type
_entity.pdbx_description
1 polymer ?
#
loop_
_entity_poly.entity_id
_entity_poly.type
_entity_poly.pdbx_seq_one_letter_code
_entity_poly.pdbx_strand_id
1 'polypeptide(L)'
;MILECPGHGVVVAYIYGVDAAAVQFRLARVKTTTIRCAFCKSKFVRPIGRYREAIKFKWKQYCSPSCKHKIKIRAKEFKCGNPNCSNTVFKTPSDIRRSISGRMYCSQTCAAIYNNHNRAKYNTCKRCGKTISSWNKYCSSKCAADNRKKSLDQTRFDAIARIRKFYKSYKRIPVKREMYGLYRTARIAFGSWNKAVEASGFDPNPVLFAKRFVANDGHACDSFAEKVIDDWLLENNVLHERHYPYSNPRFTADFKIGDNTFVEYFGLAGVQRSYDEIISKKRAMSDKSGIRLIELYPKDIYPTSKLKNILDRLIEI
;
A
#
# COMPACT_ATOMS: atom_id res chain seq x y z
N MET A 1 -2.23 -41.42 -21.85
CA MET A 1 -0.89 -41.87 -21.42
C MET A 1 0.10 -41.52 -22.50
N ILE A 2 1.03 -40.60 -22.23
CA ILE A 2 2.12 -40.22 -23.14
C ILE A 2 3.42 -40.75 -22.55
N LEU A 3 4.03 -41.73 -23.21
CA LEU A 3 5.41 -42.25 -23.13
C LEU A 3 5.54 -43.14 -24.38
N GLU A 4 6.52 -43.13 -25.28
CA GLU A 4 7.80 -42.46 -25.46
C GLU A 4 8.15 -42.46 -26.96
N CYS A 5 8.79 -41.37 -27.36
CA CYS A 5 9.83 -41.11 -28.35
C CYS A 5 10.26 -42.06 -29.51
N PRO A 6 10.86 -41.46 -30.56
CA PRO A 6 10.82 -41.92 -31.95
C PRO A 6 12.17 -42.48 -32.45
N GLY A 7 12.11 -43.38 -33.44
CA GLY A 7 13.28 -43.73 -34.23
C GLY A 7 13.08 -44.95 -35.11
N HIS A 8 13.04 -44.68 -36.42
CA HIS A 8 13.15 -45.57 -37.58
C HIS A 8 11.87 -45.71 -38.40
N GLY A 9 11.78 -44.85 -39.41
CA GLY A 9 10.97 -45.14 -40.58
C GLY A 9 11.60 -46.30 -41.32
N VAL A 10 10.86 -47.41 -41.43
CA VAL A 10 11.05 -48.39 -42.48
C VAL A 10 9.73 -48.48 -43.24
N VAL A 11 9.84 -48.20 -44.53
CA VAL A 11 8.81 -48.22 -45.56
C VAL A 11 8.49 -49.67 -45.90
N VAL A 12 7.22 -50.06 -45.99
CA VAL A 12 6.69 -50.87 -47.10
C VAL A 12 5.19 -50.56 -47.25
N ALA A 13 4.84 -50.05 -48.43
CA ALA A 13 3.48 -49.90 -48.91
C ALA A 13 2.98 -51.22 -49.53
N TYR A 14 1.66 -51.43 -49.52
CA TYR A 14 0.81 -51.70 -50.68
C TYR A 14 -0.34 -52.66 -50.35
N ILE A 15 -1.56 -52.17 -50.51
CA ILE A 15 -2.66 -52.92 -51.12
C ILE A 15 -3.24 -52.01 -52.22
N TYR A 16 -2.81 -52.36 -53.43
CA TYR A 16 -3.39 -52.19 -54.77
C TYR A 16 -3.97 -50.85 -55.24
N GLY A 17 -3.35 -50.36 -56.32
CA GLY A 17 -4.10 -49.95 -57.51
C GLY A 17 -4.06 -48.48 -57.84
N VAL A 18 -2.94 -47.96 -58.33
CA VAL A 18 -2.91 -46.90 -59.38
C VAL A 18 -1.50 -46.76 -59.95
N ASP A 19 -1.45 -46.89 -61.27
CA ASP A 19 -0.51 -46.41 -62.29
C ASP A 19 0.98 -46.17 -61.95
N ALA A 20 1.85 -46.85 -62.70
CA ALA A 20 3.29 -46.94 -62.51
C ALA A 20 4.10 -45.70 -62.97
N ALA A 21 3.47 -44.51 -63.08
CA ALA A 21 4.10 -43.33 -63.68
C ALA A 21 4.38 -42.15 -62.73
N ALA A 22 4.06 -42.22 -61.42
CA ALA A 22 4.09 -41.00 -60.58
C ALA A 22 4.63 -41.14 -59.14
N VAL A 23 5.61 -42.01 -58.87
CA VAL A 23 6.25 -42.06 -57.54
C VAL A 23 7.78 -42.14 -57.64
N GLN A 24 8.38 -41.11 -58.23
CA GLN A 24 9.83 -40.85 -58.12
C GLN A 24 10.09 -40.03 -56.84
N PHE A 25 10.10 -40.68 -55.66
CA PHE A 25 10.49 -40.03 -54.41
C PHE A 25 11.97 -39.59 -54.49
N ARG A 26 12.19 -38.28 -54.71
CA ARG A 26 13.49 -37.63 -54.48
C ARG A 26 13.83 -37.68 -52.98
N LEU A 27 14.56 -38.70 -52.54
CA LEU A 27 15.29 -38.64 -51.26
C LEU A 27 16.41 -37.59 -51.41
N ALA A 28 16.12 -36.35 -51.05
CA ALA A 28 17.12 -35.30 -50.98
C ALA A 28 18.19 -35.72 -49.95
N ARG A 29 19.38 -36.12 -50.43
CA ARG A 29 20.55 -36.42 -49.58
C ARG A 29 20.82 -35.22 -48.68
N VAL A 30 20.60 -35.38 -47.37
CA VAL A 30 20.95 -34.35 -46.37
C VAL A 30 22.46 -34.09 -46.48
N LYS A 31 22.84 -32.87 -46.89
CA LYS A 31 24.26 -32.48 -46.97
C LYS A 31 24.89 -32.60 -45.58
N THR A 32 25.95 -33.39 -45.47
CA THR A 32 26.71 -33.60 -44.23
C THR A 32 28.14 -33.05 -44.34
N THR A 33 28.80 -32.89 -43.20
CA THR A 33 30.21 -32.52 -43.08
C THR A 33 30.87 -33.29 -41.94
N THR A 34 32.17 -33.53 -42.05
CA THR A 34 32.97 -34.25 -41.05
C THR A 34 33.66 -33.24 -40.14
N ILE A 35 33.45 -33.37 -38.83
CA ILE A 35 34.01 -32.47 -37.81
C ILE A 35 34.70 -33.25 -36.69
N ARG A 36 35.58 -32.58 -35.94
CA ARG A 36 36.27 -33.18 -34.78
C ARG A 36 35.49 -32.94 -33.49
N CYS A 37 35.38 -33.98 -32.66
CA CYS A 37 34.81 -33.88 -31.32
C CYS A 37 35.62 -32.91 -30.45
N ALA A 38 34.95 -31.99 -29.76
CA ALA A 38 35.61 -31.03 -28.88
C ALA A 38 36.35 -31.69 -27.71
N PHE A 39 35.90 -32.89 -27.29
CA PHE A 39 36.48 -33.68 -26.20
C PHE A 39 37.60 -34.61 -26.70
N CYS A 40 37.26 -35.76 -27.30
CA CYS A 40 38.23 -36.81 -27.67
C CYS A 40 38.91 -36.58 -29.03
N LYS A 41 38.60 -35.50 -29.73
CA LYS A 41 39.18 -35.12 -31.04
C LYS A 41 38.91 -36.07 -32.20
N SER A 42 38.20 -37.19 -31.99
CA SER A 42 37.80 -38.10 -33.07
C SER A 42 36.88 -37.42 -34.10
N LYS A 43 36.98 -37.87 -35.36
CA LYS A 43 36.17 -37.36 -36.48
C LYS A 43 34.79 -38.01 -36.46
N PHE A 44 33.74 -37.23 -36.68
CA PHE A 44 32.36 -37.73 -36.79
C PHE A 44 31.53 -36.87 -37.75
N VAL A 45 30.46 -37.45 -38.31
CA VAL A 45 29.63 -36.82 -39.35
C VAL A 45 28.49 -36.01 -38.72
N ARG A 46 28.21 -34.82 -39.26
CA ARG A 46 27.07 -33.98 -38.88
C ARG A 46 26.33 -33.39 -40.08
N PRO A 47 25.01 -33.21 -40.00
CA PRO A 47 24.26 -32.42 -40.98
C PRO A 47 24.78 -30.98 -41.03
N ILE A 48 24.93 -30.42 -42.24
CA ILE A 48 25.56 -29.12 -42.45
C ILE A 48 24.80 -27.97 -41.77
N GLY A 49 23.48 -28.07 -41.67
CA GLY A 49 22.65 -27.11 -40.94
C GLY A 49 22.99 -27.04 -39.45
N ARG A 50 23.15 -28.20 -38.79
CA ARG A 50 23.56 -28.30 -37.38
C ARG A 50 24.98 -27.80 -37.16
N TYR A 51 25.87 -28.05 -38.13
CA TYR A 51 27.22 -27.51 -38.10
C TYR A 51 27.21 -25.97 -38.16
N ARG A 52 26.49 -25.37 -39.12
CA ARG A 52 26.38 -23.92 -39.26
C ARG A 52 25.73 -23.25 -38.04
N GLU A 53 24.68 -23.86 -37.50
CA GLU A 53 24.04 -23.44 -36.25
C GLU A 53 25.05 -23.41 -35.08
N ALA A 54 25.81 -24.49 -34.90
CA ALA A 54 26.83 -24.57 -33.86
C ALA A 54 27.94 -23.53 -34.05
N ILE A 55 28.36 -23.21 -35.28
CA ILE A 55 29.31 -22.14 -35.56
C ILE A 55 28.70 -20.76 -35.21
N LYS A 56 27.47 -20.49 -35.66
CA LYS A 56 26.75 -19.23 -35.38
C LYS A 56 26.67 -18.94 -33.88
N PHE A 57 26.36 -19.95 -33.06
CA PHE A 57 26.23 -19.81 -31.61
C PHE A 57 27.49 -20.19 -30.82
N LYS A 58 28.61 -20.45 -31.50
CA LYS A 58 29.90 -20.84 -30.88
C LYS A 58 29.78 -22.07 -29.95
N TRP A 59 28.92 -23.03 -30.30
CA TRP A 59 28.71 -24.24 -29.51
C TRP A 59 29.76 -25.31 -29.79
N LYS A 60 30.32 -25.87 -28.70
CA LYS A 60 31.19 -27.05 -28.77
C LYS A 60 30.39 -28.28 -29.19
N GLN A 61 30.93 -29.05 -30.13
CA GLN A 61 30.27 -30.24 -30.70
C GLN A 61 30.96 -31.54 -30.23
N TYR A 62 30.18 -32.61 -30.06
CA TYR A 62 30.64 -33.87 -29.47
C TYR A 62 30.20 -35.07 -30.31
N CYS A 63 31.07 -36.08 -30.41
CA CYS A 63 30.76 -37.33 -31.13
C CYS A 63 29.75 -38.20 -30.39
N SER A 64 29.58 -38.04 -29.07
CA SER A 64 28.64 -38.82 -28.26
C SER A 64 28.13 -38.05 -27.03
N PRO A 65 26.98 -38.45 -26.45
CA PRO A 65 26.52 -37.97 -25.15
C PRO A 65 27.56 -38.20 -24.04
N SER A 66 28.30 -39.31 -24.08
CA SER A 66 29.37 -39.60 -23.12
C SER A 66 30.51 -38.58 -23.20
N CYS A 67 30.93 -38.18 -24.39
CA CYS A 67 31.94 -37.13 -24.58
C CYS A 67 31.45 -35.74 -24.11
N LYS A 68 30.16 -35.44 -24.34
CA LYS A 68 29.53 -34.21 -23.82
C LYS A 68 29.49 -34.20 -22.29
N HIS A 69 29.17 -35.34 -21.68
CA HIS A 69 29.11 -35.49 -20.22
C HIS A 69 30.51 -35.35 -19.60
N LYS A 70 31.55 -35.98 -20.17
CA LYS A 70 32.93 -35.89 -19.67
C LYS A 70 33.50 -34.46 -19.60
N ILE A 71 33.07 -33.53 -20.46
CA ILE A 71 33.44 -32.10 -20.33
C ILE A 71 32.75 -31.41 -19.14
N LYS A 72 31.53 -31.83 -18.78
CA LYS A 72 30.83 -31.32 -17.58
C LYS A 72 31.47 -31.82 -16.28
N ILE A 73 32.19 -32.94 -16.32
CA ILE A 73 32.97 -33.50 -15.21
C ILE A 73 34.29 -32.71 -15.07
N ARG A 74 34.20 -31.43 -14.72
CA ARG A 74 35.29 -30.70 -14.04
C ARG A 74 34.96 -30.56 -12.55
N ALA A 75 34.29 -31.57 -11.98
CA ALA A 75 34.01 -31.59 -10.57
C ALA A 75 35.35 -31.75 -9.83
N LYS A 76 35.61 -30.86 -8.88
CA LYS A 76 36.77 -30.98 -8.00
C LYS A 76 36.33 -31.70 -6.74
N GLU A 77 37.23 -32.51 -6.21
CA GLU A 77 37.04 -33.16 -4.92
C GLU A 77 37.40 -32.19 -3.79
N PHE A 78 36.58 -32.18 -2.74
CA PHE A 78 36.78 -31.41 -1.53
C PHE A 78 36.57 -32.29 -0.30
N LYS A 79 37.29 -32.02 0.78
CA LYS A 79 36.94 -32.56 2.10
C LYS A 79 35.65 -31.91 2.61
N CYS A 80 34.83 -32.66 3.34
CA CYS A 80 33.65 -32.11 4.01
C CYS A 80 34.08 -30.98 4.96
N GLY A 81 33.34 -29.87 4.95
CA GLY A 81 33.59 -28.71 5.80
C GLY A 81 33.19 -28.92 7.27
N ASN A 82 32.55 -30.04 7.60
CA ASN A 82 32.30 -30.44 8.97
C ASN A 82 33.56 -31.14 9.52
N PRO A 83 34.26 -30.60 10.55
CA PRO A 83 35.50 -31.16 11.06
C PRO A 83 35.35 -32.57 11.65
N ASN A 84 34.14 -32.94 12.07
CA ASN A 84 33.83 -34.27 12.59
C ASN A 84 33.43 -35.26 11.48
N CYS A 85 33.61 -34.90 10.22
CA CYS A 85 33.24 -35.72 9.06
C CYS A 85 34.44 -35.92 8.14
N SER A 86 34.83 -37.19 7.94
CA SER A 86 35.96 -37.57 7.09
C SER A 86 35.59 -37.79 5.62
N ASN A 87 34.33 -37.54 5.23
CA ASN A 87 33.85 -37.79 3.86
C ASN A 87 34.41 -36.76 2.87
N THR A 88 34.59 -37.17 1.62
CA THR A 88 34.89 -36.29 0.50
C THR A 88 33.66 -36.03 -0.37
N VAL A 89 33.68 -34.92 -1.10
CA VAL A 89 32.57 -34.46 -1.94
C VAL A 89 33.06 -33.94 -3.27
N PHE A 90 32.41 -34.36 -4.35
CA PHE A 90 32.65 -33.81 -5.69
C PHE A 90 31.73 -32.62 -5.91
N LYS A 91 32.32 -31.46 -6.25
CA LYS A 91 31.58 -30.22 -6.49
C LYS A 91 31.90 -29.66 -7.86
N THR A 92 30.86 -29.29 -8.60
CA THR A 92 31.02 -28.68 -9.92
C THR A 92 31.52 -27.23 -9.77
N PRO A 93 32.07 -26.61 -10.84
CA PRO A 93 32.43 -25.19 -10.81
C PRO A 93 31.27 -24.27 -10.42
N SER A 94 30.01 -24.65 -10.71
CA SER A 94 28.84 -23.88 -10.28
C SER A 94 28.60 -23.98 -8.78
N ASP A 95 28.80 -25.15 -8.18
CA ASP A 95 28.63 -25.36 -6.74
C ASP A 95 29.69 -24.59 -5.95
N ILE A 96 30.93 -24.60 -6.47
CA ILE A 96 32.04 -23.83 -5.89
C ILE A 96 31.71 -22.34 -5.87
N ARG A 97 31.22 -21.78 -6.99
CA ARG A 97 30.82 -20.36 -7.07
C ARG A 97 29.66 -19.98 -6.17
N ARG A 98 28.76 -20.92 -5.83
CA ARG A 98 27.61 -20.65 -4.94
C ARG A 98 28.02 -20.61 -3.46
N SER A 99 29.12 -21.25 -3.08
CA SER A 99 29.59 -21.25 -1.69
C SER A 99 30.38 -19.99 -1.38
N ILE A 100 29.76 -19.04 -0.68
CA ILE A 100 30.41 -17.80 -0.24
C ILE A 100 31.55 -18.10 0.75
N SER A 101 31.35 -19.09 1.63
CA SER A 101 32.32 -19.46 2.66
C SER A 101 33.44 -20.39 2.16
N GLY A 102 33.35 -20.85 0.91
CA GLY A 102 34.26 -21.85 0.34
C GLY A 102 34.12 -23.27 0.91
N ARG A 103 33.30 -23.48 1.95
CA ARG A 103 33.07 -24.79 2.57
C ARG A 103 32.10 -25.64 1.75
N MET A 104 32.38 -26.93 1.67
CA MET A 104 31.58 -27.92 0.94
C MET A 104 31.16 -29.03 1.88
N TYR A 105 29.89 -29.40 1.89
CA TYR A 105 29.37 -30.44 2.81
C TYR A 105 28.89 -31.67 2.04
N CYS A 106 29.07 -32.85 2.65
CA CYS A 106 28.63 -34.14 2.11
C CYS A 106 27.13 -34.36 2.23
N SER A 107 26.48 -33.69 3.18
CA SER A 107 25.04 -33.73 3.37
C SER A 107 24.52 -32.42 3.95
N GLN A 108 23.21 -32.21 3.84
CA GLN A 108 22.52 -31.12 4.53
C GLN A 108 22.71 -31.21 6.04
N THR A 109 22.75 -32.43 6.58
CA THR A 109 23.01 -32.69 8.00
C THR A 109 24.38 -32.19 8.44
N CYS A 110 25.44 -32.48 7.68
CA CYS A 110 26.79 -31.97 7.99
C CYS A 110 26.87 -30.45 7.93
N ALA A 111 26.18 -29.83 6.96
CA ALA A 111 26.08 -28.38 6.89
C ALA A 111 25.35 -27.81 8.12
N ALA A 112 24.23 -28.42 8.51
CA ALA A 112 23.43 -27.99 9.65
C ALA A 112 24.18 -28.14 10.98
N ILE A 113 24.85 -29.27 11.21
CA ILE A 113 25.68 -29.50 12.41
C ILE A 113 26.76 -28.42 12.52
N TYR A 114 27.52 -28.19 11.44
CA TYR A 114 28.54 -27.16 11.42
C TYR A 114 27.95 -25.77 11.68
N ASN A 115 26.89 -25.40 10.96
CA ASN A 115 26.27 -24.08 11.06
C ASN A 115 25.67 -23.82 12.44
N ASN A 116 25.03 -24.83 13.05
CA ASN A 116 24.43 -24.72 14.39
C ASN A 116 25.51 -24.61 15.46
N HIS A 117 26.61 -25.37 15.36
CA HIS A 117 27.72 -25.28 16.30
C HIS A 117 28.42 -23.92 16.25
N ASN A 118 28.60 -23.38 15.04
CA ASN A 118 29.26 -22.08 14.82
C ASN A 118 28.30 -20.88 14.94
N ARG A 119 27.02 -21.10 15.25
CA ARG A 119 26.07 -20.01 15.39
C ARG A 119 26.36 -19.24 16.67
N ALA A 120 26.51 -17.92 16.55
CA ALA A 120 26.63 -17.05 17.71
C ALA A 120 25.45 -17.28 18.67
N LYS A 121 25.76 -17.59 19.94
CA LYS A 121 24.75 -17.78 21.00
C LYS A 121 24.12 -16.46 21.44
N TYR A 122 24.88 -15.38 21.29
CA TYR A 122 24.49 -14.03 21.66
C TYR A 122 24.53 -13.09 20.45
N ASN A 123 23.76 -12.03 20.54
CA ASN A 123 23.72 -10.92 19.60
C ASN A 123 23.78 -9.60 20.39
N THR A 124 23.97 -8.48 19.71
CA THR A 124 23.96 -7.15 20.32
C THR A 124 22.65 -6.44 20.02
N CYS A 125 22.02 -5.84 21.02
CA CYS A 125 20.83 -5.02 20.85
C CYS A 125 21.13 -3.85 19.90
N LYS A 126 20.38 -3.77 18.80
CA LYS A 126 20.62 -2.73 17.77
C LYS A 126 20.43 -1.28 18.27
N ARG A 127 19.75 -1.09 19.41
CA ARG A 127 19.48 0.24 19.96
C ARG A 127 20.47 0.70 21.03
N CYS A 128 20.88 -0.20 21.93
CA CYS A 128 21.65 0.14 23.13
C CYS A 128 22.93 -0.69 23.31
N GLY A 129 23.26 -1.59 22.37
CA GLY A 129 24.49 -2.37 22.38
C GLY A 129 24.54 -3.54 23.36
N LYS A 130 23.59 -3.65 24.31
CA LYS A 130 23.56 -4.74 25.29
C LYS A 130 23.56 -6.12 24.63
N THR A 131 24.31 -7.06 25.22
CA THR A 131 24.31 -8.48 24.84
C THR A 131 22.93 -9.10 25.10
N ILE A 132 22.40 -9.79 24.11
CA ILE A 132 21.08 -10.44 24.12
C ILE A 132 21.18 -11.83 23.50
N SER A 133 20.16 -12.66 23.70
CA SER A 133 20.02 -13.94 22.99
C SER A 133 20.07 -13.73 21.47
N SER A 134 20.72 -14.63 20.74
CA SER A 134 20.93 -14.52 19.29
C SER A 134 19.66 -14.43 18.46
N TRP A 135 18.54 -14.92 18.99
CA TRP A 135 17.23 -14.85 18.37
C TRP A 135 16.61 -13.45 18.43
N ASN A 136 17.05 -12.62 19.38
CA ASN A 136 16.50 -11.29 19.61
C ASN A 136 17.30 -10.23 18.85
N LYS A 137 16.57 -9.21 18.36
CA LYS A 137 17.16 -8.01 17.75
C LYS A 137 17.32 -6.86 18.76
N TYR A 138 16.50 -6.85 19.80
CA TYR A 138 16.44 -5.83 20.83
C TYR A 138 16.32 -6.47 22.22
N CYS A 139 16.84 -5.81 23.25
CA CYS A 139 16.78 -6.30 24.64
C CYS A 139 15.41 -6.10 25.31
N SER A 140 14.53 -5.29 24.72
CA SER A 140 13.19 -4.99 25.25
C SER A 140 12.28 -4.43 24.17
N SER A 141 10.97 -4.48 24.43
CA SER A 141 9.95 -3.79 23.63
C SER A 141 10.22 -2.28 23.55
N LYS A 142 10.72 -1.67 24.63
CA LYS A 142 11.15 -0.27 24.68
C LYS A 142 12.27 0.02 23.69
N CYS A 143 13.36 -0.74 23.70
CA CYS A 143 14.44 -0.56 22.73
C CYS A 143 13.97 -0.74 21.28
N ALA A 144 13.07 -1.69 21.04
CA ALA A 144 12.48 -1.87 19.71
C ALA A 144 11.60 -0.68 19.30
N ALA A 145 10.83 -0.10 20.22
CA ALA A 145 9.99 1.07 19.97
C ALA A 145 10.85 2.32 19.73
N ASP A 146 11.87 2.54 20.56
CA ASP A 146 12.77 3.69 20.43
C ASP A 146 13.58 3.62 19.13
N ASN A 147 14.01 2.43 18.70
CA ASN A 147 14.67 2.26 17.40
C ASN A 147 13.74 2.52 16.21
N ARG A 148 12.42 2.43 16.40
CA ARG A 148 11.42 2.72 15.36
C ARG A 148 10.99 4.19 15.34
N LYS A 149 11.30 4.97 16.39
CA LYS A 149 10.95 6.39 16.45
C LYS A 149 11.74 7.14 15.38
N LYS A 150 11.02 7.88 14.53
CA LYS A 150 11.62 8.82 13.59
C LYS A 150 12.06 10.08 14.35
N SER A 151 13.12 10.73 13.87
CA SER A 151 13.47 12.06 14.35
C SER A 151 12.33 13.03 14.02
N LEU A 152 12.27 14.15 14.76
CA LEU A 152 11.31 15.20 14.49
C LEU A 152 11.48 15.74 13.08
N ASP A 153 12.72 15.92 12.61
CA ASP A 153 13.00 16.44 11.28
C ASP A 153 12.55 15.50 10.17
N GLN A 154 12.79 14.20 10.32
CA GLN A 154 12.26 13.22 9.36
C GLN A 154 10.73 13.21 9.36
N THR A 155 10.12 13.37 10.53
CA THR A 155 8.65 13.48 10.65
C THR A 155 8.12 14.74 9.96
N ARG A 156 8.82 15.87 10.09
CA ARG A 156 8.48 17.13 9.39
C ARG A 156 8.55 16.95 7.89
N PHE A 157 9.65 16.40 7.40
CA PHE A 157 9.86 16.13 5.98
C PHE A 157 8.77 15.22 5.41
N ASP A 158 8.49 14.09 6.07
CA ASP A 158 7.48 13.12 5.64
C ASP A 158 6.08 13.75 5.58
N ALA A 159 5.75 14.61 6.55
CA ALA A 159 4.47 15.30 6.59
C ALA A 159 4.31 16.26 5.42
N ILE A 160 5.30 17.13 5.19
CA ILE A 160 5.30 18.08 4.07
C ILE A 160 5.18 17.34 2.74
N ALA A 161 5.99 16.29 2.54
CA ALA A 161 5.98 15.50 1.31
C ALA A 161 4.60 14.87 1.04
N ARG A 162 3.95 14.35 2.08
CA ARG A 162 2.62 13.73 1.95
C ARG A 162 1.51 14.74 1.69
N ILE A 163 1.53 15.89 2.36
CA ILE A 163 0.55 16.97 2.12
C ILE A 163 0.68 17.47 0.68
N ARG A 164 1.91 17.75 0.20
CA ARG A 164 2.17 18.14 -1.19
C ARG A 164 1.75 17.08 -2.20
N LYS A 165 2.02 15.80 -1.92
CA LYS A 165 1.58 14.69 -2.78
C LYS A 165 0.05 14.63 -2.87
N PHE A 166 -0.65 14.77 -1.76
CA PHE A 166 -2.11 14.80 -1.74
C PHE A 166 -2.65 15.97 -2.57
N TYR A 167 -2.11 17.17 -2.37
CA TYR A 167 -2.51 18.34 -3.14
C TYR A 167 -2.27 18.15 -4.64
N LYS A 168 -1.17 17.51 -5.04
CA LYS A 168 -0.91 17.19 -6.45
C LYS A 168 -2.02 16.33 -7.07
N SER A 169 -2.56 15.37 -6.32
CA SER A 169 -3.61 14.45 -6.78
C SER A 169 -5.02 15.05 -6.72
N TYR A 170 -5.35 15.82 -5.68
CA TYR A 170 -6.73 16.24 -5.40
C TYR A 170 -6.97 17.76 -5.51
N LYS A 171 -5.91 18.54 -5.73
CA LYS A 171 -5.95 20.02 -5.84
C LYS A 171 -6.59 20.74 -4.65
N ARG A 172 -6.62 20.08 -3.48
CA ARG A 172 -7.10 20.62 -2.20
C ARG A 172 -6.26 20.10 -1.05
N ILE A 173 -6.38 20.74 0.12
CA ILE A 173 -5.72 20.31 1.36
C ILE A 173 -6.45 19.09 1.96
N PRO A 174 -5.72 18.07 2.43
CA PRO A 174 -6.34 16.93 3.08
C PRO A 174 -6.96 17.32 4.41
N VAL A 175 -8.15 16.80 4.69
CA VAL A 175 -8.76 16.92 6.03
C VAL A 175 -8.14 15.92 7.00
N LYS A 176 -8.26 16.18 8.31
CA LYS A 176 -7.62 15.37 9.37
C LYS A 176 -7.92 13.86 9.25
N ARG A 177 -9.15 13.50 8.87
CA ARG A 177 -9.60 12.10 8.74
C ARG A 177 -8.91 11.37 7.58
N GLU A 178 -8.62 12.05 6.48
CA GLU A 178 -7.94 11.47 5.31
C GLU A 178 -6.46 11.18 5.60
N MET A 179 -5.89 11.86 6.59
CA MET A 179 -4.49 11.76 6.97
C MET A 179 -4.31 11.29 8.41
N TYR A 180 -5.23 10.49 8.97
CA TYR A 180 -5.25 10.15 10.41
C TYR A 180 -3.90 9.65 10.96
N GLY A 181 -3.23 8.75 10.25
CA GLY A 181 -1.90 8.24 10.66
C GLY A 181 -0.78 9.30 10.62
N LEU A 182 -0.89 10.30 9.73
CA LEU A 182 0.05 11.41 9.64
C LEU A 182 -0.31 12.55 10.60
N TYR A 183 -1.60 12.82 10.80
CA TYR A 183 -2.11 13.93 11.58
C TYR A 183 -1.48 13.97 12.97
N ARG A 184 -1.45 12.83 13.68
CA ARG A 184 -0.89 12.75 15.02
C ARG A 184 0.60 13.07 15.05
N THR A 185 1.37 12.56 14.10
CA THR A 185 2.83 12.74 14.04
C THR A 185 3.21 14.15 13.57
N ALA A 186 2.49 14.69 12.58
CA ALA A 186 2.61 16.07 12.15
C ALA A 186 2.28 17.05 13.29
N ARG A 187 1.22 16.79 14.07
CA ARG A 187 0.87 17.64 15.24
C ARG A 187 1.99 17.68 16.28
N ILE A 188 2.66 16.56 16.55
CA ILE A 188 3.80 16.53 17.47
C ILE A 188 4.98 17.32 16.90
N ALA A 189 5.23 17.20 15.59
CA ALA A 189 6.40 17.81 14.94
C ALA A 189 6.27 19.33 14.68
N PHE A 190 5.06 19.81 14.41
CA PHE A 190 4.75 21.21 14.06
C PHE A 190 3.92 21.95 15.13
N GLY A 191 3.40 21.26 16.13
CA GLY A 191 2.48 21.79 17.15
C GLY A 191 1.00 21.73 16.74
N SER A 192 0.68 21.99 15.48
CA SER A 192 -0.69 21.89 14.94
C SER A 192 -0.72 21.35 13.51
N TRP A 193 -1.89 20.90 13.04
CA TRP A 193 -2.07 20.50 11.63
C TRP A 193 -1.96 21.70 10.69
N ASN A 194 -2.51 22.85 11.07
CA ASN A 194 -2.44 24.07 10.26
C ASN A 194 -0.99 24.51 10.07
N LYS A 195 -0.16 24.47 11.12
CA LYS A 195 1.29 24.73 11.00
C LYS A 195 2.00 23.76 10.06
N ALA A 196 1.56 22.51 9.98
CA ALA A 196 2.10 21.54 9.02
C ALA A 196 1.66 21.85 7.57
N VAL A 197 0.45 22.36 7.38
CA VAL A 197 -0.08 22.81 6.08
C VAL A 197 0.64 24.09 5.62
N GLU A 198 0.80 25.08 6.51
CA GLU A 198 1.59 26.30 6.30
C GLU A 198 3.02 25.96 5.90
N ALA A 199 3.70 25.09 6.68
CA ALA A 199 5.05 24.63 6.37
C ALA A 199 5.14 23.84 5.04
N SER A 200 4.02 23.32 4.54
CA SER A 200 3.95 22.69 3.22
C SER A 200 3.85 23.69 2.07
N GLY A 201 3.64 24.98 2.37
CA GLY A 201 3.49 26.07 1.40
C GLY A 201 2.03 26.30 0.99
N PHE A 202 1.07 25.96 1.85
CA PHE A 202 -0.36 26.14 1.57
C PHE A 202 -1.05 26.91 2.68
N ASP A 203 -2.12 27.62 2.33
CA ASP A 203 -2.98 28.24 3.31
C ASP A 203 -3.77 27.17 4.06
N PRO A 204 -3.75 27.20 5.41
CA PRO A 204 -4.54 26.27 6.19
C PRO A 204 -6.02 26.54 5.97
N ASN A 205 -6.85 25.49 6.04
CA ASN A 205 -8.29 25.68 6.04
C ASN A 205 -8.65 26.67 7.16
N PRO A 206 -9.33 27.79 6.86
CA PRO A 206 -9.79 28.70 7.88
C PRO A 206 -10.62 27.87 8.86
N VAL A 207 -10.35 28.06 10.15
CA VAL A 207 -11.24 27.51 11.17
C VAL A 207 -12.52 28.33 11.03
N LEU A 208 -13.45 27.82 10.22
CA LEU A 208 -14.72 28.50 9.89
C LEU A 208 -15.53 28.87 11.14
N PHE A 209 -15.19 28.29 12.30
CA PHE A 209 -15.84 28.47 13.59
C PHE A 209 -14.99 29.22 14.63
N ALA A 210 -13.86 29.83 14.26
CA ALA A 210 -12.97 30.49 15.24
C ALA A 210 -13.34 31.94 15.58
N LYS A 211 -14.13 32.61 14.72
CA LYS A 211 -14.65 33.94 15.04
C LYS A 211 -16.00 33.75 15.73
N ARG A 212 -16.04 33.95 17.04
CA ARG A 212 -17.29 34.16 17.76
C ARG A 212 -17.84 35.52 17.34
N PHE A 213 -19.08 35.53 16.87
CA PHE A 213 -19.79 36.78 16.62
C PHE A 213 -20.49 37.20 17.90
N VAL A 214 -20.65 38.49 18.12
CA VAL A 214 -21.44 39.01 19.25
C VAL A 214 -22.64 39.72 18.65
N ALA A 215 -23.84 39.28 18.99
CA ALA A 215 -25.08 39.91 18.56
C ALA A 215 -25.32 41.24 19.28
N ASN A 216 -26.28 42.01 18.81
CA ASN A 216 -26.52 43.37 19.30
C ASN A 216 -26.98 43.43 20.77
N ASP A 217 -27.55 42.34 21.30
CA ASP A 217 -27.91 42.19 22.72
C ASP A 217 -26.78 41.61 23.58
N GLY A 218 -25.62 41.31 22.98
CA GLY A 218 -24.46 40.74 23.65
C GLY A 218 -24.33 39.22 23.60
N HIS A 219 -25.27 38.51 22.95
CA HIS A 219 -25.16 37.05 22.80
C HIS A 219 -23.96 36.62 21.95
N ALA A 220 -23.24 35.58 22.39
CA ALA A 220 -22.07 35.05 21.67
C ALA A 220 -22.46 33.95 20.66
N CYS A 221 -22.43 34.22 19.36
CA CYS A 221 -22.81 33.31 18.27
C CYS A 221 -21.64 32.50 17.70
N ASP A 222 -21.89 31.24 17.35
CA ASP A 222 -20.90 30.31 16.78
C ASP A 222 -20.78 30.47 15.25
N SER A 223 -21.74 31.16 14.63
CA SER A 223 -21.72 31.52 13.20
C SER A 223 -22.24 32.94 12.94
N PHE A 224 -21.87 33.51 11.77
CA PHE A 224 -22.40 34.80 11.35
C PHE A 224 -23.90 34.75 11.08
N ALA A 225 -24.39 33.62 10.55
CA ALA A 225 -25.81 33.39 10.33
C ALA A 225 -26.61 33.42 11.64
N GLU A 226 -26.12 32.79 12.70
CA GLU A 226 -26.73 32.90 14.02
C GLU A 226 -26.78 34.35 14.50
N LYS A 227 -25.72 35.15 14.30
CA LYS A 227 -25.74 36.58 14.65
C LYS A 227 -26.85 37.33 13.89
N VAL A 228 -27.00 37.07 12.59
CA VAL A 228 -28.05 37.72 11.76
C VAL A 228 -29.45 37.33 12.24
N ILE A 229 -29.66 36.08 12.66
CA ILE A 229 -30.95 35.62 13.21
C ILE A 229 -31.21 36.27 14.57
N ASP A 230 -30.22 36.28 15.44
CA ASP A 230 -30.27 36.87 16.79
C ASP A 230 -30.61 38.37 16.74
N ASP A 231 -29.86 39.13 15.92
CA ASP A 231 -30.13 40.56 15.70
C ASP A 231 -31.56 40.79 15.17
N TRP A 232 -32.03 39.94 14.25
CA TRP A 232 -33.40 40.04 13.72
C TRP A 232 -34.45 39.78 14.81
N LEU A 233 -34.24 38.79 15.68
CA LEU A 233 -35.14 38.50 16.78
C LEU A 233 -35.21 39.69 17.75
N LEU A 234 -34.05 40.28 18.08
CA LEU A 234 -33.97 41.48 18.91
C LEU A 234 -34.69 42.67 18.28
N GLU A 235 -34.43 42.97 17.01
CA GLU A 235 -35.05 44.09 16.27
C GLU A 235 -36.58 43.99 16.21
N ASN A 236 -37.12 42.77 16.24
CA ASN A 236 -38.55 42.50 16.24
C ASN A 236 -39.13 42.26 17.64
N ASN A 237 -38.36 42.56 18.70
CA ASN A 237 -38.75 42.40 20.11
C ASN A 237 -39.17 40.97 20.49
N VAL A 238 -38.60 39.96 19.82
CA VAL A 238 -38.85 38.55 20.11
C VAL A 238 -37.87 38.10 21.19
N LEU A 239 -38.38 37.90 22.41
CA LEU A 239 -37.61 37.33 23.51
C LEU A 239 -37.18 35.90 23.16
N HIS A 240 -35.88 35.66 23.26
CA HIS A 240 -35.29 34.38 22.90
C HIS A 240 -34.17 33.98 23.87
N GLU A 241 -34.01 32.69 24.07
CA GLU A 241 -32.92 32.07 24.82
C GLU A 241 -32.01 31.32 23.85
N ARG A 242 -30.73 31.20 24.20
CA ARG A 242 -29.73 30.54 23.35
C ARG A 242 -29.18 29.25 23.93
N HIS A 243 -28.76 28.36 23.02
CA HIS A 243 -28.17 27.06 23.35
C HIS A 243 -29.06 26.25 24.32
N TYR A 244 -30.38 26.33 24.13
CA TYR A 244 -31.34 25.70 25.02
C TYR A 244 -31.33 24.17 24.84
N PRO A 245 -31.20 23.36 25.91
CA PRO A 245 -31.06 21.91 25.78
C PRO A 245 -32.35 21.25 25.28
N TYR A 246 -32.20 20.25 24.40
CA TYR A 246 -33.27 19.30 24.11
C TYR A 246 -33.47 18.32 25.27
N SER A 247 -34.48 17.45 25.15
CA SER A 247 -34.70 16.32 26.08
C SER A 247 -33.45 15.44 26.28
N ASN A 248 -32.54 15.40 25.30
CA ASN A 248 -31.19 14.89 25.48
C ASN A 248 -30.20 16.07 25.61
N PRO A 249 -29.54 16.24 26.77
CA PRO A 249 -28.69 17.41 27.04
C PRO A 249 -27.40 17.45 26.19
N ARG A 250 -27.12 16.42 25.39
CA ARG A 250 -26.04 16.46 24.39
C ARG A 250 -26.39 17.28 23.15
N PHE A 251 -27.66 17.66 23.00
CA PHE A 251 -28.13 18.48 21.90
C PHE A 251 -28.76 19.76 22.45
N THR A 252 -28.49 20.87 21.78
CA THR A 252 -29.05 22.19 22.08
C THR A 252 -29.68 22.77 20.83
N ALA A 253 -30.75 23.54 21.02
CA ALA A 253 -31.33 24.44 20.04
C ALA A 253 -30.48 25.71 19.93
N ASP A 254 -30.38 26.29 18.75
CA ASP A 254 -29.68 27.57 18.58
C ASP A 254 -30.44 28.68 19.30
N PHE A 255 -31.77 28.69 19.13
CA PHE A 255 -32.69 29.60 19.82
C PHE A 255 -33.93 28.88 20.33
N LYS A 256 -34.41 29.26 21.52
CA LYS A 256 -35.74 28.94 22.06
C LYS A 256 -36.55 30.23 22.15
N ILE A 257 -37.79 30.17 21.66
CA ILE A 257 -38.73 31.27 21.65
C ILE A 257 -40.01 30.81 22.35
N GLY A 258 -40.41 31.54 23.40
CA GLY A 258 -41.50 31.14 24.28
C GLY A 258 -41.28 29.75 24.89
N ASP A 259 -42.38 29.03 25.11
CA ASP A 259 -42.34 27.75 25.83
C ASP A 259 -41.98 26.55 24.95
N ASN A 260 -42.38 26.57 23.67
CA ASN A 260 -42.39 25.35 22.85
C ASN A 260 -41.96 25.55 21.38
N THR A 261 -41.26 26.65 21.06
CA THR A 261 -40.77 26.90 19.69
C THR A 261 -39.25 26.99 19.68
N PHE A 262 -38.60 26.12 18.90
CA PHE A 262 -37.15 26.12 18.73
C PHE A 262 -36.79 26.54 17.30
N VAL A 263 -35.74 27.34 17.15
CA VAL A 263 -35.19 27.73 15.86
C VAL A 263 -33.78 27.17 15.73
N GLU A 264 -33.50 26.52 14.60
CA GLU A 264 -32.22 25.89 14.27
C GLU A 264 -31.70 26.40 12.93
N TYR A 265 -30.40 26.70 12.87
CA TYR A 265 -29.72 27.02 11.63
C TYR A 265 -28.86 25.84 11.12
N PHE A 266 -29.36 25.14 10.11
CA PHE A 266 -28.68 23.99 9.50
C PHE A 266 -27.75 24.38 8.35
N GLY A 267 -26.69 25.12 8.67
CA GLY A 267 -25.74 25.65 7.68
C GLY A 267 -24.97 24.61 6.86
N LEU A 268 -24.87 23.36 7.33
CA LEU A 268 -24.15 22.26 6.66
C LEU A 268 -25.08 21.14 6.14
N ALA A 269 -26.39 21.37 6.07
CA ALA A 269 -27.34 20.38 5.59
C ALA A 269 -26.98 19.89 4.17
N GLY A 270 -26.94 18.57 3.98
CA GLY A 270 -26.62 17.93 2.71
C GLY A 270 -25.13 17.89 2.35
N VAL A 271 -24.24 18.47 3.18
CA VAL A 271 -22.78 18.45 2.94
C VAL A 271 -22.14 17.16 3.48
N GLN A 272 -22.58 16.68 4.64
CA GLN A 272 -22.00 15.53 5.31
C GLN A 272 -23.08 14.65 5.97
N ARG A 273 -23.12 13.37 5.59
CA ARG A 273 -24.07 12.38 6.11
C ARG A 273 -24.20 12.35 7.65
N SER A 274 -23.09 12.42 8.38
CA SER A 274 -23.14 12.39 9.85
C SER A 274 -23.73 13.66 10.47
N TYR A 275 -23.68 14.80 9.76
CA TYR A 275 -24.35 16.03 10.18
C TYR A 275 -25.85 15.92 9.90
N ASP A 276 -26.23 15.39 8.74
CA ASP A 276 -27.64 15.13 8.41
C ASP A 276 -28.29 14.16 9.41
N GLU A 277 -27.55 13.16 9.91
CA GLU A 277 -28.00 12.27 11.00
C GLU A 277 -28.28 13.02 12.31
N ILE A 278 -27.58 14.13 12.59
CA ILE A 278 -27.86 14.99 13.75
C ILE A 278 -29.15 15.77 13.53
N ILE A 279 -29.36 16.33 12.33
CA ILE A 279 -30.60 17.01 11.96
C ILE A 279 -31.80 16.07 12.15
N SER A 280 -31.72 14.85 11.63
CA SER A 280 -32.79 13.84 11.79
C SER A 280 -33.10 13.54 13.26
N LYS A 281 -32.08 13.48 14.13
CA LYS A 281 -32.28 13.27 15.57
C LYS A 281 -32.98 14.46 16.23
N LYS A 282 -32.60 15.69 15.88
CA LYS A 282 -33.24 16.92 16.41
C LYS A 282 -34.71 17.02 15.99
N ARG A 283 -35.04 16.68 14.74
CA ARG A 283 -36.43 16.54 14.26
C ARG A 283 -37.22 15.54 15.09
N ALA A 284 -36.71 14.31 15.22
CA ALA A 284 -37.38 13.26 16.00
C ALA A 284 -37.57 13.63 17.48
N MET A 285 -36.60 14.33 18.08
CA MET A 285 -36.75 14.85 19.45
C MET A 285 -37.82 15.93 19.54
N SER A 286 -37.89 16.81 18.54
CA SER A 286 -38.90 17.87 18.48
C SER A 286 -40.30 17.29 18.33
N ASP A 287 -40.48 16.35 17.39
CA ASP A 287 -41.74 15.64 17.17
C ASP A 287 -42.21 14.91 18.44
N LYS A 288 -41.30 14.20 19.10
CA LYS A 288 -41.60 13.45 20.33
C LYS A 288 -42.00 14.35 21.51
N SER A 289 -41.40 15.53 21.60
CA SER A 289 -41.66 16.49 22.68
C SER A 289 -42.74 17.52 22.34
N GLY A 290 -43.34 17.43 21.14
CA GLY A 290 -44.33 18.39 20.66
C GLY A 290 -43.77 19.77 20.37
N ILE A 291 -42.44 19.92 20.20
CA ILE A 291 -41.77 21.19 19.96
C ILE A 291 -41.99 21.63 18.52
N ARG A 292 -42.41 22.89 18.34
CA ARG A 292 -42.46 23.53 17.02
C ARG A 292 -41.04 23.87 16.57
N LEU A 293 -40.46 23.00 15.75
CA LEU A 293 -39.13 23.21 15.18
C LEU A 293 -39.19 24.06 13.92
N ILE A 294 -38.52 25.22 13.93
CA ILE A 294 -38.32 26.08 12.77
C ILE A 294 -36.89 25.87 12.27
N GLU A 295 -36.78 25.40 11.03
CA GLU A 295 -35.50 25.09 10.40
C GLU A 295 -35.11 26.19 9.43
N LEU A 296 -33.97 26.82 9.66
CA LEU A 296 -33.37 27.82 8.78
C LEU A 296 -32.17 27.24 8.06
N TYR A 297 -32.03 27.59 6.78
CA TYR A 297 -30.97 27.12 5.91
C TYR A 297 -30.23 28.31 5.29
N PRO A 298 -29.03 28.10 4.69
CA PRO A 298 -28.28 29.18 4.04
C PRO A 298 -29.09 29.97 3.01
N LYS A 299 -29.99 29.31 2.26
CA LYS A 299 -30.88 29.91 1.26
C LYS A 299 -31.95 30.85 1.81
N ASP A 300 -32.18 30.80 3.12
CA ASP A 300 -33.18 31.61 3.83
C ASP A 300 -32.57 32.92 4.34
N ILE A 301 -31.24 32.98 4.42
CA ILE A 301 -30.46 34.16 4.84
C ILE A 301 -29.77 34.83 3.65
N TYR A 302 -29.24 34.04 2.71
CA TYR A 302 -28.44 34.52 1.57
C TYR A 302 -29.08 34.15 0.23
N PRO A 303 -28.91 34.99 -0.82
CA PRO A 303 -28.22 36.30 -0.80
C PRO A 303 -29.07 37.43 -0.23
N THR A 304 -30.40 37.28 -0.23
CA THR A 304 -31.36 38.19 0.38
C THR A 304 -32.06 37.50 1.53
N SER A 305 -32.16 38.18 2.67
CA SER A 305 -32.78 37.63 3.87
C SER A 305 -34.28 37.42 3.67
N LYS A 306 -34.75 36.19 3.92
CA LYS A 306 -36.16 35.79 3.92
C LYS A 306 -36.65 35.52 5.35
N LEU A 307 -35.86 35.90 6.36
CA LEU A 307 -36.16 35.67 7.77
C LEU A 307 -37.54 36.21 8.14
N LYS A 308 -37.87 37.42 7.66
CA LYS A 308 -39.19 38.02 7.81
C LYS A 308 -40.32 37.04 7.44
N ASN A 309 -40.33 36.49 6.24
CA ASN A 309 -41.40 35.59 5.79
C ASN A 309 -41.52 34.30 6.61
N ILE A 310 -40.43 33.83 7.22
CA ILE A 310 -40.39 32.55 7.95
C ILE A 310 -40.72 32.77 9.44
N LEU A 311 -40.19 33.84 10.00
CA LEU A 311 -40.24 34.16 11.42
C LEU A 311 -41.36 35.17 11.76
N ASP A 312 -42.01 35.83 10.79
CA ASP A 312 -43.17 36.71 11.03
C ASP A 312 -44.29 36.00 11.78
N ARG A 313 -44.42 34.68 11.60
CA ARG A 313 -45.37 33.82 12.33
C ARG A 313 -45.07 33.71 13.84
N LEU A 314 -44.00 34.33 14.31
CA LEU A 314 -43.62 34.42 15.73
C LEU A 314 -44.02 35.77 16.34
N ILE A 315 -44.33 36.77 15.50
CA ILE A 315 -44.71 38.13 15.90
C ILE A 315 -46.23 38.23 16.18
N GLU A 316 -47.02 37.22 15.78
CA GLU A 316 -48.48 37.15 16.03
C GLU A 316 -48.86 36.65 17.43
N ILE A 317 -47.99 36.79 18.44
CA ILE A 317 -48.28 36.48 19.86
C ILE A 317 -48.15 37.74 20.69
#